data_AF-A0A2Z2KEU9-F1
#
_entry.id   AF-A0A2Z2KEU9-F1
#
_cell.length_a   1.000
_cell.length_b   1.000
_cell.length_c   1.000
_cell.angle_alpha   90.00
_cell.angle_beta   90.00
_cell.angle_gamma   90.00
#
_symmetry.space_group_name_H-M   'P 1'
#
loop_
_entity.id
_entity.type
_entity.pdbx_description
1 polymer ?
#
loop_
_entity_poly.entity_id
_entity_poly.type
_entity_poly.pdbx_seq_one_letter_code
_entity_poly.pdbx_strand_id
1 'polypeptide(L)'
;MGIQAIIDFRNTIEEISMLKEIDEHKLLDPIKEGKWSIREIVGHLYYWDKFILEQHVPSIAQGANLIAFPDHDFHNNEAIQHISSIENVVALID
;
A
#
# COMPACT_ATOMS: atom_id res chain seq x y z
N MET A 1 -20.38 -12.22 1.98
CA MET A 1 -19.03 -11.63 2.10
C MET A 1 -18.50 -11.05 0.78
N GLY A 2 -18.77 -11.62 -0.40
CA GLY A 2 -18.13 -11.14 -1.65
C GLY A 2 -18.49 -9.72 -2.11
N ILE A 3 -19.78 -9.33 -2.13
CA ILE A 3 -20.19 -8.04 -2.73
C ILE A 3 -19.77 -6.84 -1.89
N GLN A 4 -19.94 -6.90 -0.57
CA GLN A 4 -19.59 -5.80 0.32
C GLN A 4 -18.09 -5.50 0.26
N ALA A 5 -17.23 -6.53 0.33
CA ALA A 5 -15.79 -6.34 0.24
C ALA A 5 -15.37 -5.67 -1.08
N ILE A 6 -15.98 -6.05 -2.21
CA ILE A 6 -15.68 -5.42 -3.51
C ILE A 6 -16.10 -3.94 -3.51
N ILE A 7 -17.25 -3.61 -2.90
CA ILE A 7 -17.71 -2.22 -2.77
C ILE A 7 -16.73 -1.44 -1.89
N ASP A 8 -16.31 -2.01 -0.76
CA ASP A 8 -15.38 -1.36 0.17
C ASP A 8 -14.03 -1.08 -0.51
N PHE A 9 -13.47 -2.05 -1.24
CA PHE A 9 -12.25 -1.86 -2.02
C PHE A 9 -12.40 -0.77 -3.08
N ARG A 10 -13.54 -0.72 -3.78
CA ARG A 10 -13.80 0.34 -4.76
C ARG A 10 -13.81 1.71 -4.09
N ASN A 11 -14.51 1.86 -2.98
CA ASN A 11 -14.58 3.13 -2.25
C ASN A 11 -13.18 3.56 -1.78
N THR A 12 -12.37 2.62 -1.26
CA THR A 12 -10.98 2.90 -0.88
C THR A 12 -10.14 3.37 -2.07
N ILE A 13 -10.26 2.72 -3.24
CA ILE A 13 -9.55 3.13 -4.46
C ILE A 13 -9.97 4.54 -4.88
N GLU A 14 -11.28 4.85 -4.84
CA GLU A 14 -11.80 6.18 -5.17
C GLU A 14 -11.26 7.24 -4.20
N GLU A 15 -11.27 6.98 -2.90
CA GLU A 15 -10.73 7.89 -1.87
C GLU A 15 -9.23 8.12 -2.03
N ILE A 16 -8.43 7.06 -2.24
CA ILE A 16 -6.98 7.18 -2.46
C ILE A 16 -6.71 7.95 -3.75
N SER A 17 -7.50 7.73 -4.81
CA SER A 17 -7.33 8.44 -6.08
C SER A 17 -7.51 9.96 -5.94
N MET A 18 -8.33 10.43 -5.01
CA MET A 18 -8.49 11.87 -4.74
C MET A 18 -7.20 12.51 -4.20
N LEU A 19 -6.28 11.74 -3.62
CA LEU A 19 -5.00 12.26 -3.11
C LEU A 19 -4.11 12.81 -4.23
N LYS A 20 -4.33 12.39 -5.49
CA LYS A 20 -3.60 12.92 -6.67
C LYS A 20 -3.84 14.41 -6.89
N GLU A 21 -4.96 14.93 -6.42
CA GLU A 21 -5.34 16.35 -6.54
C GLU A 21 -4.84 17.21 -5.36
N ILE A 22 -4.23 16.58 -4.35
CA ILE A 22 -3.69 17.28 -3.18
C ILE A 22 -2.22 17.64 -3.47
N ASP A 23 -1.83 18.86 -3.07
CA ASP A 23 -0.43 19.29 -3.09
C ASP A 23 0.46 18.29 -2.33
N GLU A 24 1.44 17.70 -3.02
CA GLU A 24 2.35 16.69 -2.49
C GLU A 24 2.96 17.09 -1.15
N HIS A 25 3.31 18.37 -0.95
CA HIS A 25 3.91 18.82 0.30
C HIS A 25 3.01 18.55 1.52
N LYS A 26 1.68 18.59 1.34
CA LYS A 26 0.71 18.28 2.41
C LYS A 26 0.60 16.78 2.71
N LEU A 27 1.10 15.94 1.80
CA LEU A 27 1.07 14.48 1.93
C LEU A 27 2.33 13.93 2.61
N LEU A 28 3.38 14.75 2.73
CA LEU A 28 4.66 14.41 3.33
C LEU A 28 4.70 14.60 4.86
N ASP A 29 3.82 15.43 5.41
CA ASP A 29 3.77 15.66 6.85
C ASP A 29 3.10 14.49 7.59
N PRO A 30 3.64 14.06 8.75
CA PRO A 30 2.99 13.13 9.64
C PRO A 30 1.54 13.53 9.95
N ILE A 31 0.60 12.58 9.90
CA ILE A 31 -0.80 12.89 10.23
C ILE A 31 -0.96 13.34 11.70
N LYS A 32 -0.04 12.91 12.56
CA LYS A 32 0.12 13.28 13.98
C LYS A 32 1.57 13.02 14.41
N GLU A 33 1.99 13.59 15.53
CA GLU A 33 3.29 13.29 16.14
C GLU A 33 3.49 11.78 16.34
N GLY A 34 4.63 11.26 15.87
CA GLY A 34 4.96 9.83 15.94
C GLY A 34 4.11 8.92 15.04
N LYS A 35 3.39 9.48 14.06
CA LYS A 35 2.63 8.72 13.05
C LYS A 35 3.19 8.96 11.66
N TRP A 36 2.81 8.09 10.73
CA TRP A 36 3.19 8.21 9.33
C TRP A 36 2.50 9.39 8.65
N SER A 37 3.14 9.90 7.61
CA SER A 37 2.55 10.79 6.61
C SER A 37 1.56 10.04 5.72
N ILE A 38 0.74 10.77 4.96
CA ILE A 38 -0.19 10.14 4.00
C ILE A 38 0.60 9.38 2.94
N ARG A 39 1.74 9.91 2.49
CA ARG A 39 2.60 9.23 1.53
C ARG A 39 3.14 7.90 2.05
N GLU A 40 3.59 7.87 3.31
CA GLU A 40 4.04 6.63 3.96
C GLU A 40 2.87 5.64 4.16
N ILE A 41 1.66 6.14 4.41
CA ILE A 41 0.44 5.33 4.46
C ILE A 41 0.12 4.70 3.09
N VAL A 42 0.12 5.48 2.01
CA VAL A 42 -0.14 4.91 0.66
C VAL A 42 0.99 3.96 0.27
N GLY A 43 2.24 4.31 0.60
CA GLY A 43 3.42 3.51 0.29
C GLY A 43 3.45 2.13 0.96
N HIS A 44 3.02 2.00 2.22
CA HIS A 44 2.94 0.68 2.85
C HIS A 44 1.89 -0.20 2.18
N LEU A 45 0.73 0.37 1.80
CA LEU A 45 -0.32 -0.38 1.10
C LEU A 45 0.20 -0.88 -0.25
N TYR A 46 0.82 0.01 -1.04
CA TYR A 46 1.46 -0.33 -2.30
C TYR A 46 2.45 -1.49 -2.15
N TYR A 47 3.32 -1.45 -1.14
CA TYR A 47 4.37 -2.44 -0.98
C TYR A 47 3.83 -3.82 -0.57
N TRP A 48 2.79 -3.84 0.27
CA TRP A 48 2.06 -5.07 0.59
C TRP A 48 1.33 -5.64 -0.62
N ASP A 49 0.64 -4.80 -1.39
CA ASP A 49 -0.05 -5.21 -2.62
C ASP A 49 0.94 -5.78 -3.63
N LYS A 50 2.11 -5.15 -3.79
CA LYS A 50 3.21 -5.66 -4.62
C LYS A 50 3.67 -7.04 -4.15
N PHE A 51 3.94 -7.22 -2.85
CA PHE A 51 4.34 -8.53 -2.31
C PHE A 51 3.29 -9.60 -2.60
N ILE A 52 2.01 -9.31 -2.36
CA ILE A 52 0.93 -10.26 -2.58
C ILE A 52 0.81 -10.59 -4.07
N LEU A 53 0.81 -9.57 -4.93
CA LEU A 53 0.67 -9.71 -6.38
C LEU A 53 1.85 -10.48 -7.00
N GLU A 54 3.07 -10.25 -6.53
CA GLU A 54 4.27 -10.85 -7.11
C GLU A 54 4.63 -12.21 -6.51
N GLN A 55 4.40 -12.41 -5.20
CA GLN A 55 4.87 -13.59 -4.49
C GLN A 55 3.76 -14.60 -4.19
N HIS A 56 2.56 -14.13 -3.84
CA HIS A 56 1.46 -15.00 -3.43
C HIS A 56 0.56 -15.37 -4.60
N VAL A 57 -0.03 -14.40 -5.29
CA VAL A 57 -1.03 -14.64 -6.36
C VAL A 57 -0.53 -15.65 -7.41
N PRO A 58 0.72 -15.57 -7.93
CA PRO A 58 1.21 -16.52 -8.93
C PRO A 58 1.38 -17.94 -8.38
N SER A 59 1.50 -18.07 -7.06
CA SER A 59 1.72 -19.34 -6.35
C SER A 59 0.41 -19.98 -5.87
N ILE A 60 -0.74 -19.33 -6.06
CA ILE A 60 -2.05 -19.87 -5.66
C ILE A 60 -2.44 -21.02 -6.60
N ALA A 61 -2.32 -22.24 -6.09
CA ALA A 61 -2.81 -23.46 -6.73
C ALA A 61 -3.44 -24.39 -5.69
N GLN A 62 -4.27 -25.34 -6.14
CA GLN A 62 -4.90 -26.28 -5.22
C GLN A 62 -3.84 -27.17 -4.56
N GLY A 63 -3.81 -27.15 -3.22
CA GLY A 63 -2.82 -27.87 -2.43
C GLY A 63 -1.45 -27.20 -2.35
N ALA A 64 -1.30 -25.97 -2.87
CA ALA A 64 -0.06 -25.21 -2.76
C ALA A 64 0.24 -24.86 -1.29
N ASN A 65 1.52 -24.97 -0.92
CA ASN A 65 2.03 -24.39 0.31
C ASN A 65 2.63 -23.02 -0.02
N LEU A 66 1.94 -21.95 0.32
CA LEU A 66 2.40 -20.60 0.05
C LEU A 66 3.58 -20.26 0.96
N ILE A 67 4.43 -19.33 0.51
CA ILE A 67 5.43 -18.74 1.39
C ILE A 67 4.73 -18.07 2.58
N ALA A 68 5.38 -18.07 3.74
CA ALA A 68 4.88 -17.32 4.88
C ALA A 68 4.95 -15.81 4.58
N PHE A 69 3.99 -15.06 5.12
CA PHE A 69 4.12 -13.61 5.16
C PHE A 69 5.39 -13.21 5.94
N PRO A 70 6.09 -12.15 5.51
CA PRO A 70 7.25 -11.67 6.23
C PRO A 70 6.86 -11.09 7.59
N ASP A 71 7.87 -10.87 8.45
CA ASP A 71 7.67 -10.06 9.64
C ASP A 71 7.18 -8.65 9.25
N HIS A 72 6.09 -8.21 9.86
CA HIS A 72 5.40 -7.00 9.43
C HIS A 72 6.20 -5.75 9.75
N ASP A 73 6.93 -5.71 10.86
CA ASP A 73 7.75 -4.55 11.21
C ASP A 73 8.92 -4.42 10.24
N PHE A 74 9.58 -5.53 9.91
CA PHE A 74 10.62 -5.55 8.89
C PHE A 74 10.08 -5.11 7.52
N HIS A 75 8.97 -5.72 7.06
CA HIS A 75 8.40 -5.42 5.74
C HIS A 75 7.89 -3.97 5.63
N ASN A 76 7.30 -3.43 6.69
CA ASN A 76 6.88 -2.04 6.74
C ASN A 76 8.08 -1.09 6.65
N ASN A 77 9.19 -1.39 7.34
CA ASN A 77 10.41 -0.58 7.22
C ASN A 77 11.00 -0.62 5.80
N GLU A 78 11.01 -1.78 5.16
CA GLU A 78 11.42 -1.91 3.75
C GLU A 78 10.50 -1.10 2.82
N ALA A 79 9.20 -1.06 3.09
CA ALA A 79 8.26 -0.22 2.33
C ALA A 79 8.64 1.26 2.41
N ILE A 80 8.93 1.79 3.61
CA ILE A 80 9.32 3.19 3.79
C ILE A 80 10.64 3.50 3.05
N GLN A 81 11.60 2.58 3.10
CA GLN A 81 12.84 2.72 2.33
C GLN A 81 12.58 2.69 0.82
N HIS A 82 11.71 1.78 0.34
CA HIS A 82 11.37 1.63 -1.06
C HIS A 82 10.74 2.90 -1.65
N ILE A 83 9.81 3.52 -0.93
CA ILE A 83 9.09 4.71 -1.42
C ILE A 83 9.88 6.02 -1.30
N SER A 84 11.02 6.00 -0.58
CA SER A 84 11.90 7.17 -0.45
C SER A 84 12.49 7.64 -1.79
N SER A 85 12.63 6.71 -2.76
CA SER A 85 13.10 7.02 -4.12
C SER A 85 11.98 7.32 -5.11
N ILE A 86 10.72 7.17 -4.71
CA ILE A 86 9.57 7.47 -5.58
C ILE A 86 9.39 8.99 -5.61
N GLU A 87 8.88 9.54 -6.71
CA GLU A 87 8.85 10.99 -6.87
C GLU A 87 7.77 11.63 -5.98
N ASN A 88 6.54 11.11 -6.04
CA ASN A 88 5.36 11.68 -5.39
C ASN A 88 4.30 10.59 -5.15
N VAL A 89 3.21 10.95 -4.46
CA VAL A 89 2.07 10.05 -4.20
C VAL A 89 1.37 9.60 -5.49
N VAL A 90 1.36 10.40 -6.55
CA VAL A 90 0.75 10.01 -7.83
C VAL A 90 1.43 8.75 -8.38
N ALA A 91 2.76 8.69 -8.34
CA ALA A 91 3.55 7.54 -8.77
C ALA A 91 3.39 6.28 -7.87
N LEU A 92 2.76 6.41 -6.70
CA LEU A 92 2.36 5.25 -5.86
C LEU A 92 0.96 4.74 -6.18
N ILE A 93 0.10 5.58 -6.77
CA ILE A 93 -1.31 5.27 -7.02
C ILE A 93 -1.53 4.81 -8.49
N ASP A 94 -0.73 5.30 -9.44
CA ASP A 94 -0.75 4.89 -10.86
C ASP A 94 0.14 3.67 -11.16
#